data_AF-A0A9E3W2U8-F1
#
_entry.id   AF-A0A9E3W2U8-F1
#
_cell.length_a   1.000
_cell.length_b   1.000
_cell.length_c   1.000
_cell.angle_alpha   90.00
_cell.angle_beta   90.00
_cell.angle_gamma   90.00
#
_symmetry.space_group_name_H-M   'P 1'
#
loop_
_entity.id
_entity.type
_entity.pdbx_description
1 polymer ?
#
loop_
_entity_poly.entity_id
_entity_poly.type
_entity_poly.pdbx_seq_one_letter_code
_entity_poly.pdbx_strand_id
1 'polypeptide(L)'
;MKLNLSIEYKSRWGQVICVSGGDKAFGEWVPEQAIQMDYAGNDLWVVSIEADQISSAEYKYYVLEANGSMAWEGGNNRLLPKLDPVENFIRDYWHPDIDMERVMLTRVFTEVIMKPSSLFKQGKKPKSKQLLTFNMLAPRVGKAFLLAVTGDGDGLGNWKKPIPMSNEQYPFWTLTLDQKLLNEHLEYKYVIVDRSTGAIETWEDRPNRTINLPQIASESSKIVLNDEKFVYPIGTYKGAGLAVPIFSLRTEHGFGVGEFNDMKKLVDWCVKSGLKMIQVLPINETVATHSWLDSYPYKSISVMALHPMYLHLPAMGKLKDNAMDANFKLLQKQLNQLQYVDYVAMFNAKTRFFKLIFDQEWDKVSKRKDYQKFFEANRSWLMPYAAFCYLRDQYKTSDFREWENYATYDPKKIEQLCNPQNDFHEHIAVHYFIQYHLDKQLREAIDYAHKNGIAVKGDIPIGISPNSIEAWAEPKYFNLNAQSGAPPDDFAVMGQNWGFPTYNWDEMARDGFSWWRKRLSMMEKYFDAYRIDHILG
;
A
#
# COMPACT_ATOMS: atom_id res chain seq x y z
N MET A 1 3.80 39.48 1.08
CA MET A 1 4.21 38.50 0.03
C MET A 1 3.18 38.53 -1.08
N LYS A 2 3.60 38.44 -2.34
CA LYS A 2 2.71 38.24 -3.49
C LYS A 2 2.84 36.81 -4.01
N LEU A 3 1.71 36.12 -4.15
CA LEU A 3 1.61 34.78 -4.73
C LEU A 3 0.76 34.83 -5.99
N ASN A 4 1.39 34.56 -7.12
CA ASN A 4 0.72 34.48 -8.41
C ASN A 4 0.52 33.00 -8.76
N LEU A 5 -0.72 32.58 -8.95
CA LEU A 5 -1.04 31.23 -9.43
C LEU A 5 -1.53 31.30 -10.87
N SER A 6 -1.15 30.31 -11.65
CA SER A 6 -1.62 30.14 -13.02
C SER A 6 -1.86 28.67 -13.32
N ILE A 7 -2.90 28.38 -14.10
CA ILE A 7 -3.25 27.02 -14.49
C ILE A 7 -3.86 27.01 -15.89
N GLU A 8 -3.50 26.02 -16.68
CA GLU A 8 -4.12 25.77 -17.99
C GLU A 8 -5.35 24.87 -17.82
N TYR A 9 -6.51 25.36 -18.24
CA TYR A 9 -7.76 24.61 -18.27
C TYR A 9 -8.66 25.10 -19.40
N LYS A 10 -9.04 24.17 -20.27
CA LYS A 10 -9.98 24.41 -21.36
C LYS A 10 -11.41 24.46 -20.84
N SER A 11 -11.86 25.66 -20.48
CA SER A 11 -13.20 25.92 -19.97
C SER A 11 -14.27 25.93 -21.08
N ARG A 12 -15.51 25.72 -20.65
CA ARG A 12 -16.72 25.96 -21.44
C ARG A 12 -17.37 27.26 -21.00
N TRP A 13 -18.25 27.80 -21.83
CA TRP A 13 -19.00 29.00 -21.47
C TRP A 13 -19.79 28.79 -20.17
N GLY A 14 -19.67 29.74 -19.24
CA GLY A 14 -20.29 29.68 -17.92
C GLY A 14 -19.48 28.95 -16.84
N GLN A 15 -18.31 28.39 -17.18
CA GLN A 15 -17.39 27.82 -16.19
C GLN A 15 -16.39 28.87 -15.70
N VAL A 16 -16.11 28.82 -14.39
CA VAL A 16 -15.07 29.62 -13.73
C VAL A 16 -14.16 28.69 -12.95
N ILE A 17 -12.85 28.95 -13.00
CA ILE A 17 -11.88 28.21 -12.17
C ILE A 17 -11.73 28.92 -10.83
N CYS A 18 -11.81 28.15 -9.76
CA CYS A 18 -11.61 28.62 -8.41
C CYS A 18 -10.44 27.88 -7.76
N VAL A 19 -9.75 28.55 -6.84
CA VAL A 19 -8.75 27.95 -5.96
C VAL A 19 -9.19 28.06 -4.50
N SER A 20 -9.06 26.96 -3.76
CA SER A 20 -9.34 26.91 -2.33
C SER A 20 -8.27 26.10 -1.60
N GLY A 21 -8.12 26.30 -0.29
CA GLY A 21 -7.03 25.72 0.48
C GLY A 21 -7.16 25.96 1.98
N GLY A 22 -6.26 25.35 2.75
CA GLY A 22 -6.34 25.34 4.22
C GLY A 22 -5.87 26.60 4.93
N ASP A 23 -5.29 27.56 4.21
CA ASP A 23 -4.89 28.86 4.75
C ASP A 23 -5.99 29.90 4.49
N LYS A 24 -6.06 30.94 5.33
CA LYS A 24 -6.97 32.08 5.14
C LYS A 24 -6.83 32.73 3.77
N ALA A 25 -5.63 32.71 3.19
CA ALA A 25 -5.36 33.23 1.86
C ALA A 25 -6.07 32.44 0.74
N PHE A 26 -6.62 31.26 1.02
CA PHE A 26 -7.39 30.43 0.09
C PHE A 26 -8.81 30.11 0.59
N GLY A 27 -9.29 30.83 1.62
CA GLY A 27 -10.65 30.66 2.13
C GLY A 27 -10.89 29.44 3.02
N GLU A 28 -9.85 28.82 3.59
CA GLU A 28 -9.95 27.75 4.61
C GLU A 28 -10.88 26.57 4.23
N TRP A 29 -10.85 26.17 2.95
CA TRP A 29 -11.72 25.14 2.36
C TRP A 29 -13.23 25.48 2.37
N VAL A 30 -13.59 26.73 2.63
CA VAL A 30 -14.97 27.24 2.52
C VAL A 30 -15.21 27.66 1.07
N PRO A 31 -16.08 26.96 0.31
CA PRO A 31 -16.27 27.23 -1.12
C PRO A 31 -16.65 28.68 -1.45
N GLU A 32 -17.46 29.32 -0.61
CA GLU A 32 -17.89 30.72 -0.78
C GLU A 32 -16.75 31.72 -0.58
N GLN A 33 -15.67 31.30 0.06
CA GLN A 33 -14.45 32.09 0.29
C GLN A 33 -13.32 31.70 -0.66
N ALA A 34 -13.55 30.74 -1.57
CA ALA A 34 -12.59 30.38 -2.59
C ALA A 34 -12.36 31.54 -3.55
N ILE A 35 -11.15 31.62 -4.10
CA ILE A 35 -10.77 32.72 -4.97
C ILE A 35 -11.07 32.33 -6.41
N GLN A 36 -11.92 33.11 -7.07
CA GLN A 36 -12.16 32.98 -8.51
C GLN A 36 -10.95 33.49 -9.29
N MET A 37 -10.55 32.73 -10.30
CA MET A 37 -9.43 33.07 -11.17
C MET A 37 -9.91 33.84 -12.40
N ASP A 38 -9.05 34.70 -12.93
CA ASP A 38 -9.30 35.47 -14.15
C ASP A 38 -8.85 34.68 -15.38
N TYR A 39 -9.66 34.72 -16.45
CA TYR A 39 -9.30 34.12 -17.73
C TYR A 39 -8.36 35.05 -18.51
N ALA A 40 -7.10 34.64 -18.66
CA ALA A 40 -6.06 35.40 -19.35
C ALA A 40 -5.97 35.10 -20.87
N GLY A 41 -6.86 34.25 -21.40
CA GLY A 41 -6.85 33.80 -22.79
C GLY A 41 -6.03 32.52 -23.01
N ASN A 42 -6.21 31.86 -24.15
CA ASN A 42 -5.51 30.63 -24.54
C ASN A 42 -5.57 29.53 -23.45
N ASP A 43 -6.76 29.33 -22.88
CA ASP A 43 -7.01 28.35 -21.81
C ASP A 43 -6.24 28.62 -20.50
N LEU A 44 -5.57 29.78 -20.36
CA LEU A 44 -4.84 30.16 -19.15
C LEU A 44 -5.74 30.91 -18.17
N TRP A 45 -5.75 30.45 -16.92
CA TRP A 45 -6.38 31.10 -15.79
C TRP A 45 -5.33 31.59 -14.81
N VAL A 46 -5.51 32.78 -14.24
CA VAL A 46 -4.54 33.41 -13.34
C VAL A 46 -5.20 34.02 -12.12
N VAL A 47 -4.46 34.12 -11.02
CA VAL A 47 -4.87 34.88 -9.84
C VAL A 47 -3.64 35.41 -9.11
N SER A 48 -3.76 36.61 -8.55
CA SER A 48 -2.75 37.20 -7.67
C SER A 48 -3.30 37.33 -6.25
N ILE A 49 -2.57 36.79 -5.28
CA ILE A 49 -2.96 36.76 -3.88
C ILE A 49 -1.92 37.55 -3.08
N GLU A 50 -2.37 38.57 -2.37
CA GLU A 50 -1.54 39.32 -1.43
C GLU A 50 -1.79 38.80 -0.01
N ALA A 51 -0.73 38.41 0.67
CA ALA A 51 -0.80 37.93 2.05
C ALA A 51 0.48 38.30 2.81
N ASP A 52 0.34 38.59 4.11
CA ASP A 52 1.50 38.88 4.98
C ASP A 52 2.42 37.66 5.07
N GLN A 53 1.83 36.50 5.36
CA GLN A 53 2.47 35.20 5.37
C GLN A 53 1.44 34.12 5.07
N ILE A 54 1.81 33.18 4.22
CA ILE A 54 1.04 31.95 3.96
C ILE A 54 1.79 30.83 4.68
N SER A 55 1.08 30.10 5.54
CA SER A 55 1.64 28.92 6.19
C SER A 55 1.88 27.80 5.16
N SER A 56 2.60 26.74 5.51
CA SER A 56 2.69 25.56 4.62
C SER A 56 1.29 24.95 4.51
N ALA A 57 0.56 25.31 3.46
CA ALA A 57 -0.84 24.99 3.31
C ALA A 57 -1.09 24.10 2.09
N GLU A 58 -2.14 23.31 2.22
CA GLU A 58 -2.72 22.59 1.10
C GLU A 58 -3.65 23.52 0.31
N TYR A 59 -3.70 23.34 -1.00
CA TYR A 59 -4.65 24.01 -1.89
C TYR A 59 -5.07 23.08 -3.02
N LYS A 60 -6.18 23.42 -3.68
CA LYS A 60 -6.75 22.63 -4.77
C LYS A 60 -7.64 23.49 -5.66
N TYR A 61 -7.71 23.14 -6.94
CA TYR A 61 -8.58 23.80 -7.91
C TYR A 61 -9.92 23.08 -8.06
N TYR A 62 -10.96 23.85 -8.38
CA TYR A 62 -12.23 23.31 -8.83
C TYR A 62 -12.84 24.18 -9.92
N VAL A 63 -13.69 23.56 -10.74
CA VAL A 63 -14.53 24.26 -11.71
C VAL A 63 -15.86 24.56 -11.06
N LEU A 64 -16.25 25.83 -11.03
CA LEU A 64 -17.58 26.28 -10.69
C LEU A 64 -18.42 26.35 -11.97
N GLU A 65 -19.46 25.51 -12.02
CA GLU A 65 -20.40 25.46 -13.14
C GLU A 65 -21.46 26.57 -13.02
N ALA A 66 -22.07 26.94 -14.15
CA ALA A 66 -23.12 27.98 -14.19
C ALA A 66 -24.36 27.65 -13.32
N ASN A 67 -24.59 26.37 -13.03
CA ASN A 67 -25.67 25.90 -12.15
C ASN A 67 -25.28 25.89 -10.65
N GLY A 68 -24.08 26.36 -10.30
CA GLY A 68 -23.54 26.38 -8.93
C GLY A 68 -22.90 25.07 -8.47
N SER A 69 -22.86 24.02 -9.30
CA SER A 69 -22.15 22.79 -8.95
C SER A 69 -20.64 22.95 -9.06
N MET A 70 -19.90 22.18 -8.25
CA MET A 70 -18.44 22.24 -8.17
C MET A 70 -17.83 20.91 -8.57
N ALA A 71 -16.88 20.94 -9.51
CA ALA A 71 -16.08 19.80 -9.90
C ALA A 71 -14.61 20.04 -9.51
N TRP A 72 -14.18 19.41 -8.42
CA TRP A 72 -12.79 19.47 -7.97
C TRP A 72 -11.88 18.72 -8.94
N GLU A 73 -10.65 19.22 -9.10
CA GLU A 73 -9.65 18.46 -9.84
C GLU A 73 -9.36 17.09 -9.17
N GLY A 74 -8.87 16.14 -9.94
CA GLY A 74 -8.56 14.81 -9.41
C GLY A 74 -7.34 14.79 -8.48
N GLY A 75 -7.17 13.68 -7.76
CA GLY A 75 -6.00 13.44 -6.92
C GLY A 75 -6.04 14.15 -5.55
N ASN A 76 -4.92 14.05 -4.84
CA ASN A 76 -4.75 14.65 -3.52
C ASN A 76 -4.62 16.18 -3.61
N ASN A 77 -4.80 16.85 -2.47
CA ASN A 77 -4.52 18.28 -2.35
C ASN A 77 -3.06 18.57 -2.70
N ARG A 78 -2.82 19.72 -3.34
CA ARG A 78 -1.48 20.22 -3.64
C ARG A 78 -0.87 20.79 -2.37
N LEU A 79 0.42 20.60 -2.18
CA LEU A 79 1.18 21.25 -1.11
C LEU A 79 1.90 22.46 -1.65
N LEU A 80 1.77 23.61 -0.99
CA LEU A 80 2.57 24.77 -1.35
C LEU A 80 4.06 24.49 -1.14
N PRO A 81 4.91 24.82 -2.14
CA PRO A 81 6.34 24.77 -1.95
C PRO A 81 6.75 25.85 -0.94
N LYS A 82 7.95 25.73 -0.37
CA LYS A 82 8.53 26.83 0.41
C LYS A 82 8.59 28.10 -0.45
N LEU A 83 7.86 29.13 -0.04
CA LEU A 83 7.74 30.40 -0.76
C LEU A 83 8.91 31.35 -0.43
N ASP A 84 9.23 32.23 -1.38
CA ASP A 84 10.05 33.43 -1.17
C ASP A 84 9.22 34.49 -0.40
N PRO A 85 9.82 35.25 0.54
CA PRO A 85 9.10 36.28 1.30
C PRO A 85 8.49 37.39 0.44
N VAL A 86 9.03 37.65 -0.75
CA VAL A 86 8.64 38.80 -1.56
C VAL A 86 7.63 38.39 -2.63
N GLU A 87 8.04 37.59 -3.61
CA GLU A 87 7.24 37.32 -4.80
C GLU A 87 7.37 35.88 -5.29
N ASN A 88 6.23 35.26 -5.59
CA ASN A 88 6.14 33.86 -6.00
C ASN A 88 5.24 33.71 -7.22
N PHE A 89 5.62 32.82 -8.14
CA PHE A 89 4.84 32.43 -9.29
C PHE A 89 4.76 30.91 -9.30
N ILE A 90 3.55 30.35 -9.29
CA ILE A 90 3.33 28.92 -9.43
C ILE A 90 2.49 28.70 -10.68
N ARG A 91 3.03 27.92 -11.61
CA ARG A 91 2.30 27.43 -12.77
C ARG A 91 1.95 25.97 -12.53
N ASP A 92 0.66 25.70 -12.48
CA ASP A 92 0.08 24.38 -12.31
C ASP A 92 -0.52 23.85 -13.61
N TYR A 93 -0.79 22.56 -13.62
CA TYR A 93 -1.56 21.88 -14.65
C TYR A 93 -2.79 21.24 -14.02
N TRP A 94 -3.90 21.20 -14.76
CA TRP A 94 -5.12 20.55 -14.27
C TRP A 94 -4.93 19.06 -14.04
N HIS A 95 -5.31 18.58 -12.86
CA HIS A 95 -5.33 17.15 -12.56
C HIS A 95 -6.66 16.53 -13.03
N PRO A 96 -6.69 15.66 -14.06
CA PRO A 96 -7.94 15.05 -14.50
C PRO A 96 -8.48 14.06 -13.46
N ASP A 97 -9.78 13.79 -13.50
CA ASP A 97 -10.41 12.82 -12.58
C ASP A 97 -9.88 11.40 -12.83
N ILE A 98 -9.78 11.04 -14.11
CA ILE A 98 -9.26 9.75 -14.57
C ILE A 98 -7.87 9.97 -15.17
N ASP A 99 -6.86 9.40 -14.51
CA ASP A 99 -5.50 9.32 -15.05
C ASP A 99 -4.93 7.93 -14.80
N MET A 100 -4.76 7.16 -15.87
CA MET A 100 -4.19 5.82 -15.81
C MET A 100 -2.77 5.83 -15.25
N GLU A 101 -2.03 6.94 -15.38
CA GLU A 101 -0.67 7.06 -14.84
C GLU A 101 -0.66 7.21 -13.31
N ARG A 102 -1.78 7.57 -12.66
CA ARG A 102 -1.86 7.58 -11.19
C ARG A 102 -1.72 6.19 -10.59
N VAL A 103 -2.07 5.13 -11.32
CA VAL A 103 -1.83 3.75 -10.89
C VAL A 103 -0.32 3.52 -10.67
N MET A 104 0.54 4.22 -11.43
CA MET A 104 2.00 4.15 -11.28
C MET A 104 2.52 4.86 -10.01
N LEU A 105 1.67 5.60 -9.29
CA LEU A 105 2.01 6.21 -8.00
C LEU A 105 1.77 5.25 -6.82
N THR A 106 1.11 4.11 -7.07
CA THR A 106 0.87 3.10 -6.03
C THR A 106 2.17 2.43 -5.59
N ARG A 107 2.13 1.86 -4.38
CA ARG A 107 3.25 1.14 -3.75
C ARG A 107 3.90 0.09 -4.65
N VAL A 108 3.08 -0.65 -5.41
CA VAL A 108 3.54 -1.64 -6.41
C VAL A 108 4.63 -1.07 -7.31
N PHE A 109 4.48 0.17 -7.76
CA PHE A 109 5.42 0.81 -8.67
C PHE A 109 6.45 1.62 -7.92
N THR A 110 6.04 2.52 -7.04
CA THR A 110 6.95 3.50 -6.42
C THR A 110 7.87 2.88 -5.37
N GLU A 111 7.43 1.83 -4.68
CA GLU A 111 8.22 1.19 -3.63
C GLU A 111 8.83 -0.15 -4.03
N VAL A 112 8.37 -0.75 -5.13
CA VAL A 112 8.81 -2.10 -5.54
C VAL A 112 9.39 -2.13 -6.96
N ILE A 113 8.56 -1.98 -8.00
CA ILE A 113 8.99 -2.23 -9.39
C ILE A 113 9.92 -1.12 -9.91
N MET A 114 9.55 0.14 -9.70
CA MET A 114 10.24 1.34 -10.22
C MET A 114 11.08 2.06 -9.16
N LYS A 115 11.08 1.57 -7.91
CA LYS A 115 11.86 2.16 -6.82
C LYS A 115 13.32 2.37 -7.23
N PRO A 116 13.86 3.60 -7.17
CA PRO A 116 15.23 3.86 -7.59
C PRO A 116 16.25 3.10 -6.72
N SER A 117 17.37 2.71 -7.33
CA SER A 117 18.48 2.05 -6.62
C SER A 117 19.18 3.00 -5.63
N SER A 118 19.22 4.29 -5.97
CA SER A 118 19.69 5.36 -5.10
C SER A 118 19.00 6.68 -5.45
N LEU A 119 18.78 7.52 -4.44
CA LEU A 119 18.30 8.87 -4.66
C LEU A 119 19.44 9.72 -5.23
N PHE A 120 19.13 10.49 -6.27
CA PHE A 120 19.98 11.51 -6.83
C PHE A 120 19.56 12.86 -6.24
N LYS A 121 20.55 13.54 -5.68
CA LYS A 121 20.40 14.89 -5.15
C LYS A 121 20.99 15.86 -6.16
N GLN A 122 20.23 16.90 -6.50
CA GLN A 122 20.79 18.02 -7.26
C GLN A 122 22.02 18.56 -6.52
N GLY A 123 23.08 18.89 -7.26
CA GLY A 123 24.35 19.41 -6.72
C GLY A 123 24.23 20.77 -6.01
N LYS A 124 25.15 21.70 -6.33
CA LYS A 124 25.15 23.02 -5.66
C LYS A 124 23.84 23.75 -5.91
N LYS A 125 23.18 24.19 -4.83
CA LYS A 125 22.02 25.08 -4.91
C LYS A 125 22.42 26.40 -5.61
N PRO A 126 21.51 27.01 -6.39
CA PRO A 126 21.76 28.32 -6.97
C PRO A 126 22.10 29.34 -5.87
N LYS A 127 23.02 30.27 -6.19
CA LYS A 127 23.43 31.34 -5.26
C LYS A 127 22.50 32.56 -5.32
N SER A 128 21.75 32.71 -6.40
CA SER A 128 20.85 33.85 -6.59
C SER A 128 19.61 33.73 -5.70
N LYS A 129 18.91 34.86 -5.55
CA LYS A 129 17.61 34.94 -4.87
C LYS A 129 16.42 34.86 -5.83
N GLN A 130 16.66 34.81 -7.14
CA GLN A 130 15.64 34.66 -8.19
C GLN A 130 15.76 33.25 -8.75
N LEU A 131 14.81 32.40 -8.39
CA LEU A 131 14.90 30.96 -8.59
C LEU A 131 13.79 30.48 -9.52
N LEU A 132 14.14 29.62 -10.49
CA LEU A 132 13.17 28.82 -11.26
C LEU A 132 13.24 27.37 -10.79
N THR A 133 12.12 26.76 -10.44
CA THR A 133 12.03 25.36 -10.05
C THR A 133 11.13 24.58 -10.99
N PHE A 134 11.68 23.58 -11.67
CA PHE A 134 10.91 22.58 -12.40
C PHE A 134 10.51 21.45 -11.46
N ASN A 135 9.23 21.07 -11.49
CA ASN A 135 8.66 19.94 -10.76
C ASN A 135 7.90 19.05 -11.71
N MET A 136 8.12 17.74 -11.61
CA MET A 136 7.34 16.76 -12.37
C MET A 136 7.18 15.45 -11.60
N LEU A 137 6.00 14.84 -11.73
CA LEU A 137 5.74 13.46 -11.34
C LEU A 137 6.17 12.53 -12.47
N ALA A 138 7.15 11.66 -12.20
CA ALA A 138 7.62 10.68 -13.19
C ALA A 138 7.99 9.37 -12.50
N PRO A 139 6.99 8.53 -12.15
CA PRO A 139 7.23 7.26 -11.44
C PRO A 139 7.92 6.21 -12.32
N ARG A 140 7.76 6.26 -13.65
CA ARG A 140 8.27 5.23 -14.57
C ARG A 140 9.73 5.42 -14.99
N VAL A 141 10.49 6.27 -14.30
CA VAL A 141 11.93 6.43 -14.52
C VAL A 141 12.65 5.29 -13.80
N GLY A 142 13.20 4.35 -14.57
CA GLY A 142 13.81 3.13 -14.06
C GLY A 142 15.11 3.36 -13.25
N LYS A 143 15.53 2.31 -12.53
CA LYS A 143 16.67 2.34 -11.58
C LYS A 143 18.00 2.83 -12.17
N ALA A 144 18.23 2.61 -13.46
CA ALA A 144 19.46 2.99 -14.16
C ALA A 144 19.43 4.41 -14.72
N PHE A 145 18.31 5.12 -14.60
CA PHE A 145 18.08 6.39 -15.28
C PHE A 145 17.82 7.55 -14.31
N LEU A 146 17.92 8.76 -14.84
CA LEU A 146 17.50 10.00 -14.20
C LEU A 146 16.58 10.76 -15.15
N LEU A 147 15.62 11.48 -14.57
CA LEU A 147 14.93 12.51 -15.31
C LEU A 147 15.80 13.77 -15.35
N ALA A 148 15.82 14.45 -16.48
CA ALA A 148 16.58 15.68 -16.69
C ALA A 148 15.78 16.67 -17.54
N VAL A 149 16.20 17.93 -17.51
CA VAL A 149 15.66 19.00 -18.36
C VAL A 149 16.76 19.46 -19.32
N THR A 150 16.40 19.70 -20.58
CA THR A 150 17.25 20.42 -21.53
C THR A 150 16.40 21.35 -22.39
N GLY A 151 17.00 22.40 -22.91
CA GLY A 151 16.27 23.43 -23.63
C GLY A 151 17.20 24.44 -24.28
N ASP A 152 16.64 25.56 -24.70
CA ASP A 152 17.38 26.67 -25.27
C ASP A 152 18.17 27.45 -24.20
N GLY A 153 19.28 28.05 -24.63
CA GLY A 153 20.17 28.82 -23.76
C GLY A 153 21.13 27.99 -22.91
N ASP A 154 22.16 28.67 -22.41
CA ASP A 154 23.23 28.06 -21.62
C ASP A 154 22.72 27.48 -20.29
N GLY A 155 21.70 28.12 -19.69
CA GLY A 155 21.09 27.68 -18.44
C GLY A 155 20.33 26.35 -18.53
N LEU A 156 19.93 25.91 -19.74
CA LEU A 156 19.29 24.61 -20.00
C LEU A 156 20.13 23.70 -20.92
N GLY A 157 21.38 24.09 -21.18
CA GLY A 157 22.36 23.26 -21.87
C GLY A 157 22.20 23.18 -23.39
N ASN A 158 21.51 24.13 -24.02
CA ASN A 158 21.37 24.28 -25.47
C ASN A 158 21.01 22.98 -26.22
N TRP A 159 20.03 22.23 -25.71
CA TRP A 159 19.56 20.95 -26.26
C TRP A 159 20.62 19.82 -26.34
N LYS A 160 21.82 20.05 -25.78
CA LYS A 160 22.97 19.14 -25.87
C LYS A 160 23.39 18.59 -24.51
N LYS A 161 23.24 19.39 -23.45
CA LYS A 161 23.70 19.04 -22.10
C LYS A 161 22.51 19.03 -21.13
N PRO A 162 21.81 17.90 -20.97
CA PRO A 162 20.69 17.81 -20.06
C PRO A 162 21.14 17.98 -18.60
N ILE A 163 20.28 18.60 -17.80
CA ILE A 163 20.51 18.90 -16.39
C ILE A 163 19.67 17.93 -15.56
N PRO A 164 20.28 16.95 -14.87
CA PRO A 164 19.55 15.98 -14.08
C PRO A 164 18.76 16.61 -12.93
N MET A 165 17.53 16.13 -12.73
CA MET A 165 16.64 16.56 -11.65
C MET A 165 16.85 15.69 -10.41
N SER A 166 16.75 16.31 -9.23
CA SER A 166 16.72 15.62 -7.94
C SER A 166 15.50 14.72 -7.82
N ASN A 167 15.63 13.53 -7.25
CA ASN A 167 14.50 12.68 -6.86
C ASN A 167 14.53 12.35 -5.36
N GLU A 168 15.06 13.25 -4.53
CA GLU A 168 15.02 13.11 -3.06
C GLU A 168 13.60 12.92 -2.49
N GLN A 169 12.58 13.37 -3.23
CA GLN A 169 11.16 13.21 -2.91
C GLN A 169 10.45 12.28 -3.91
N TYR A 170 11.16 11.27 -4.46
CA TYR A 170 10.62 10.32 -5.43
C TYR A 170 9.22 9.81 -5.00
N PRO A 171 8.21 9.76 -5.92
CA PRO A 171 8.32 9.88 -7.38
C PRO A 171 8.32 11.31 -7.96
N PHE A 172 8.44 12.33 -7.11
CA PHE A 172 8.63 13.70 -7.57
C PHE A 172 10.08 13.96 -7.95
N TRP A 173 10.24 14.67 -9.06
CA TRP A 173 11.51 15.13 -9.57
C TRP A 173 11.54 16.65 -9.57
N THR A 174 12.63 17.22 -9.04
CA THR A 174 12.77 18.66 -8.86
C THR A 174 14.13 19.15 -9.35
N LEU A 175 14.15 20.27 -10.06
CA LEU A 175 15.37 20.97 -10.44
C LEU A 175 15.20 22.47 -10.20
N THR A 176 16.06 23.06 -9.37
CA THR A 176 16.08 24.51 -9.13
C THR A 176 17.27 25.16 -9.82
N LEU A 177 17.02 26.12 -10.71
CA LEU A 177 18.03 26.88 -11.45
C LEU A 177 18.03 28.36 -11.04
N ASP A 178 19.14 29.02 -11.36
CA ASP A 178 19.23 30.48 -11.29
C ASP A 178 18.47 31.07 -12.48
N GLN A 179 17.44 31.85 -12.21
CA GLN A 179 16.63 32.46 -13.27
C GLN A 179 17.46 33.39 -14.17
N LYS A 180 18.52 34.02 -13.64
CA LYS A 180 19.35 34.95 -14.41
C LYS A 180 20.16 34.30 -15.52
N LEU A 181 20.25 32.96 -15.52
CA LEU A 181 20.93 32.18 -16.54
C LEU A 181 19.98 31.70 -17.66
N LEU A 182 18.72 32.11 -17.59
CA LEU A 182 17.64 31.66 -18.45
C LEU A 182 17.15 32.80 -19.35
N ASN A 183 16.70 32.44 -20.54
CA ASN A 183 16.06 33.39 -21.45
C ASN A 183 14.66 33.78 -20.92
N GLU A 184 14.16 34.95 -21.34
CA GLU A 184 12.80 35.39 -21.01
C GLU A 184 11.74 34.44 -21.59
N HIS A 185 11.92 34.04 -22.85
CA HIS A 185 11.16 32.97 -23.47
C HIS A 185 11.99 31.68 -23.40
N LEU A 186 11.43 30.64 -22.79
CA LEU A 186 12.07 29.34 -22.68
C LEU A 186 11.36 28.31 -23.54
N GLU A 187 12.15 27.56 -24.30
CA GLU A 187 11.77 26.30 -24.91
C GLU A 187 12.54 25.15 -24.27
N TYR A 188 11.85 24.14 -23.78
CA TYR A 188 12.49 23.03 -23.09
C TYR A 188 11.76 21.70 -23.31
N LYS A 189 12.47 20.62 -23.00
CA LYS A 189 11.94 19.28 -22.89
C LYS A 189 12.50 18.57 -21.67
N TYR A 190 11.68 17.66 -21.16
CA TYR A 190 12.17 16.63 -20.27
C TYR A 190 12.81 15.49 -21.09
N VAL A 191 13.86 14.92 -20.54
CA VAL A 191 14.55 13.76 -21.10
C VAL A 191 14.90 12.77 -20.00
N ILE A 192 14.97 11.50 -20.36
CA ILE A 192 15.50 10.45 -19.48
C ILE A 192 16.94 10.19 -19.91
N VAL A 193 17.86 10.24 -18.95
CA VAL A 193 19.29 10.06 -19.18
C VAL A 193 19.79 8.84 -18.45
N ASP A 194 20.75 8.13 -19.04
CA ASP A 194 21.49 7.09 -18.34
C ASP A 194 22.29 7.70 -17.19
N ARG A 195 22.15 7.10 -15.99
CA ARG A 195 22.76 7.62 -14.77
C ARG A 195 24.29 7.57 -14.81
N SER A 196 24.88 6.62 -15.53
CA SER A 196 26.31 6.37 -15.53
C SER A 196 27.05 7.20 -16.58
N THR A 197 26.45 7.37 -17.75
CA THR A 197 27.07 8.06 -18.89
C THR A 197 26.55 9.49 -19.07
N GLY A 198 25.36 9.80 -18.55
CA GLY A 198 24.65 11.05 -18.80
C GLY A 198 24.08 11.16 -20.21
N ALA A 199 24.14 10.09 -21.02
CA ALA A 199 23.58 10.06 -22.36
C ALA A 199 22.06 10.18 -22.32
N ILE A 200 21.48 10.89 -23.29
CA ILE A 200 20.02 10.96 -23.46
C ILE A 200 19.53 9.66 -24.07
N GLU A 201 18.68 8.94 -23.34
CA GLU A 201 18.10 7.66 -23.74
C GLU A 201 16.68 7.83 -24.27
N THR A 202 15.94 8.83 -23.77
CA THR A 202 14.56 9.06 -24.17
C THR A 202 14.23 10.54 -24.14
N TRP A 203 13.68 11.03 -25.23
CA TRP A 203 13.04 12.33 -25.31
C TRP A 203 11.56 12.22 -24.99
N GLU A 204 11.02 13.24 -24.34
CA GLU A 204 9.57 13.37 -24.20
C GLU A 204 8.90 13.50 -25.58
N ASP A 205 7.82 12.72 -25.78
CA ASP A 205 7.10 12.57 -27.05
C ASP A 205 5.95 13.59 -27.20
N ARG A 206 6.33 14.87 -27.20
CA ARG A 206 5.43 16.00 -27.47
C ARG A 206 6.22 17.15 -28.13
N PRO A 207 5.57 18.20 -28.68
CA PRO A 207 6.28 19.43 -29.04
C PRO A 207 7.04 20.03 -27.85
N ASN A 208 8.02 20.91 -28.11
CA ASN A 208 8.74 21.61 -27.05
C ASN A 208 7.76 22.29 -26.09
N ARG A 209 8.03 22.19 -24.78
CA ARG A 209 7.31 22.98 -23.78
C ARG A 209 7.81 24.41 -23.86
N THR A 210 6.89 25.36 -23.76
CA THR A 210 7.22 26.79 -23.89
C THR A 210 6.70 27.57 -22.68
N ILE A 211 7.46 28.55 -22.23
CA ILE A 211 7.01 29.49 -21.20
C ILE A 211 7.66 30.85 -21.38
N ASN A 212 6.86 31.91 -21.21
CA ASN A 212 7.37 33.25 -20.98
C ASN A 212 7.54 33.43 -19.47
N LEU A 213 8.77 33.59 -19.01
CA LEU A 213 9.04 33.87 -17.62
C LEU A 213 8.46 35.25 -17.25
N PRO A 214 7.82 35.38 -16.07
CA PRO A 214 7.32 36.67 -15.62
C PRO A 214 8.47 37.65 -15.44
N GLN A 215 8.24 38.92 -15.77
CA GLN A 215 9.17 39.99 -15.46
C GLN A 215 9.19 40.21 -13.94
N ILE A 216 10.37 40.10 -13.35
CA ILE A 216 10.55 40.17 -11.89
C ILE A 216 11.18 41.50 -11.54
N ALA A 217 10.40 42.36 -10.90
CA ALA A 217 10.87 43.64 -10.39
C ALA A 217 11.59 43.51 -9.04
N SER A 218 11.34 42.42 -8.29
CA SER A 218 11.89 42.21 -6.95
C SER A 218 13.33 41.68 -6.96
N GLU A 219 14.07 41.96 -5.88
CA GLU A 219 15.41 41.42 -5.66
C GLU A 219 15.42 39.90 -5.34
N SER A 220 14.28 39.35 -4.93
CA SER A 220 14.09 37.93 -4.65
C SER A 220 12.73 37.44 -5.16
N SER A 221 12.74 36.25 -5.74
CA SER A 221 11.54 35.64 -6.28
C SER A 221 11.69 34.13 -6.40
N LYS A 222 10.55 33.46 -6.48
CA LYS A 222 10.50 32.04 -6.81
C LYS A 222 9.44 31.74 -7.85
N ILE A 223 9.87 31.20 -8.98
CA ILE A 223 8.99 30.61 -10.00
C ILE A 223 9.02 29.10 -9.82
N VAL A 224 7.84 28.47 -9.80
CA VAL A 224 7.66 27.03 -9.71
C VAL A 224 6.79 26.58 -10.89
N LEU A 225 7.35 25.68 -11.69
CA LEU A 225 6.66 25.04 -12.81
C LEU A 225 6.31 23.62 -12.37
N ASN A 226 5.05 23.41 -12.02
CA ASN A 226 4.49 22.08 -11.83
C ASN A 226 4.02 21.62 -13.21
N ASP A 227 4.91 20.93 -13.93
CA ASP A 227 4.62 20.44 -15.26
C ASP A 227 3.79 19.16 -15.22
N GLU A 228 2.92 19.01 -16.23
CA GLU A 228 2.19 17.76 -16.47
C GLU A 228 3.16 16.56 -16.62
N LYS A 229 2.64 15.35 -16.46
CA LYS A 229 3.39 14.08 -16.61
C LYS A 229 4.28 14.04 -17.85
N PHE A 230 5.39 13.31 -17.71
CA PHE A 230 6.27 13.00 -18.83
C PHE A 230 5.50 12.20 -19.89
N VAL A 231 5.46 12.70 -21.12
CA VAL A 231 4.86 11.98 -22.25
C VAL A 231 5.87 10.95 -22.77
N TYR A 232 5.69 9.70 -22.36
CA TYR A 232 6.54 8.59 -22.78
C TYR A 232 6.29 8.25 -24.25
N PRO A 233 7.34 8.10 -25.09
CA PRO A 233 7.18 7.59 -26.47
C PRO A 233 6.76 6.11 -26.50
N ILE A 234 6.90 5.43 -25.35
CA ILE A 234 6.37 4.10 -25.12
C ILE A 234 4.98 4.21 -24.50
N GLY A 235 4.05 3.36 -24.94
CA GLY A 235 2.69 3.32 -24.41
C GLY A 235 2.60 2.95 -22.92
N THR A 236 1.43 2.50 -22.50
CA THR A 236 1.18 2.07 -21.10
C THR A 236 2.15 0.97 -20.66
N TYR A 237 2.57 1.00 -19.39
CA TYR A 237 3.34 -0.10 -18.80
C TYR A 237 2.61 -1.45 -18.95
N LYS A 238 3.36 -2.49 -19.32
CA LYS A 238 2.88 -3.87 -19.37
C LYS A 238 3.77 -4.72 -18.48
N GLY A 239 3.17 -5.56 -17.64
CA GLY A 239 3.88 -6.47 -16.76
C GLY A 239 3.14 -7.79 -16.62
N ALA A 240 3.85 -8.83 -16.21
CA ALA A 240 3.30 -10.15 -15.93
C ALA A 240 3.64 -10.59 -14.51
N GLY A 241 2.82 -11.48 -13.97
CA GLY A 241 2.99 -12.07 -12.66
C GLY A 241 2.52 -13.52 -12.61
N LEU A 242 2.75 -14.16 -11.47
CA LEU A 242 2.31 -15.54 -11.20
C LEU A 242 1.21 -15.52 -10.14
N ALA A 243 0.09 -16.19 -10.38
CA ALA A 243 -0.86 -16.53 -9.33
C ALA A 243 -0.58 -17.95 -8.84
N VAL A 244 -0.31 -18.11 -7.54
CA VAL A 244 0.06 -19.42 -6.96
C VAL A 244 -0.43 -19.54 -5.51
N PRO A 245 -1.06 -20.66 -5.13
CA PRO A 245 -1.31 -20.96 -3.73
C PRO A 245 0.00 -21.24 -3.00
N ILE A 246 0.28 -20.56 -1.88
CA ILE A 246 1.51 -20.82 -1.12
C ILE A 246 1.58 -22.29 -0.69
N PHE A 247 0.45 -22.86 -0.25
CA PHE A 247 0.39 -24.25 0.21
C PHE A 247 0.77 -25.29 -0.87
N SER A 248 0.70 -24.92 -2.16
CA SER A 248 1.06 -25.81 -3.26
C SER A 248 2.55 -25.77 -3.62
N LEU A 249 3.33 -24.84 -3.05
CA LEU A 249 4.78 -24.82 -3.26
C LEU A 249 5.42 -26.10 -2.69
N ARG A 250 6.52 -26.52 -3.31
CA ARG A 250 7.32 -27.67 -2.90
C ARG A 250 8.79 -27.30 -2.92
N THR A 251 9.46 -27.52 -1.80
CA THR A 251 10.91 -27.37 -1.68
C THR A 251 11.49 -28.53 -0.88
N GLU A 252 12.78 -28.79 -1.05
CA GLU A 252 13.50 -29.86 -0.32
C GLU A 252 13.48 -29.68 1.21
N HIS A 253 13.20 -28.46 1.69
CA HIS A 253 13.21 -28.10 3.11
C HIS A 253 11.82 -27.78 3.68
N GLY A 254 10.76 -27.87 2.86
CA GLY A 254 9.38 -27.72 3.33
C GLY A 254 8.97 -28.86 4.26
N PHE A 255 7.76 -28.81 4.81
CA PHE A 255 7.20 -29.82 5.70
C PHE A 255 5.89 -30.39 5.13
N GLY A 256 5.94 -30.92 3.90
CA GLY A 256 4.79 -31.48 3.17
C GLY A 256 3.84 -30.45 2.56
N VAL A 257 4.08 -29.16 2.80
CA VAL A 257 3.28 -28.01 2.36
C VAL A 257 4.22 -26.85 2.04
N GLY A 258 3.79 -25.95 1.16
CA GLY A 258 4.54 -24.72 0.93
C GLY A 258 4.36 -23.72 2.07
N GLU A 259 5.46 -23.09 2.46
CA GLU A 259 5.58 -22.21 3.64
C GLU A 259 6.04 -20.80 3.22
N PHE A 260 5.93 -19.80 4.12
CA PHE A 260 6.36 -18.44 3.77
C PHE A 260 7.83 -18.35 3.37
N ASN A 261 8.70 -19.16 3.99
CA ASN A 261 10.12 -19.21 3.64
C ASN A 261 10.36 -19.69 2.20
N ASP A 262 9.48 -20.53 1.65
CA ASP A 262 9.61 -21.06 0.29
C ASP A 262 9.37 -19.99 -0.77
N MET A 263 8.65 -18.91 -0.42
CA MET A 263 8.42 -17.77 -1.32
C MET A 263 9.74 -17.14 -1.80
N LYS A 264 10.84 -17.23 -1.03
CA LYS A 264 12.14 -16.68 -1.45
C LYS A 264 12.67 -17.38 -2.71
N LYS A 265 12.52 -18.72 -2.80
CA LYS A 265 12.87 -19.48 -4.01
C LYS A 265 11.91 -19.17 -5.17
N LEU A 266 10.64 -18.92 -4.87
CA LEU A 266 9.67 -18.49 -5.89
C LEU A 266 10.01 -17.11 -6.46
N VAL A 267 10.45 -16.17 -5.61
CA VAL A 267 10.94 -14.85 -6.03
C VAL A 267 12.14 -15.00 -6.97
N ASP A 268 13.11 -15.84 -6.63
CA ASP A 268 14.27 -16.11 -7.51
C ASP A 268 13.84 -16.60 -8.89
N TRP A 269 12.85 -17.50 -8.92
CA TRP A 269 12.29 -18.00 -10.17
C TRP A 269 11.55 -16.91 -10.96
N CYS A 270 10.76 -16.06 -10.28
CA CYS A 270 10.06 -14.94 -10.90
C CYS A 270 11.03 -13.94 -11.53
N VAL A 271 12.13 -13.60 -10.83
CA VAL A 271 13.18 -12.72 -11.35
C VAL A 271 13.80 -13.29 -12.61
N LYS A 272 14.18 -14.58 -12.59
CA LYS A 272 14.75 -15.27 -13.77
C LYS A 272 13.77 -15.33 -14.95
N SER A 273 12.47 -15.34 -14.67
CA SER A 273 11.41 -15.42 -15.67
C SER A 273 10.91 -14.04 -16.15
N GLY A 274 11.46 -12.93 -15.62
CA GLY A 274 11.03 -11.58 -15.96
C GLY A 274 9.68 -11.15 -15.37
N LEU A 275 9.09 -11.95 -14.48
CA LEU A 275 7.84 -11.64 -13.79
C LEU A 275 8.09 -10.53 -12.75
N LYS A 276 7.04 -9.74 -12.46
CA LYS A 276 7.10 -8.57 -11.54
C LYS A 276 6.13 -8.65 -10.38
N MET A 277 5.29 -9.67 -10.34
CA MET A 277 4.28 -9.81 -9.30
C MET A 277 4.02 -11.27 -8.96
N ILE A 278 3.78 -11.56 -7.68
CA ILE A 278 3.25 -12.83 -7.18
C ILE A 278 1.89 -12.55 -6.56
N GLN A 279 0.83 -13.17 -7.06
CA GLN A 279 -0.47 -13.22 -6.39
C GLN A 279 -0.56 -14.51 -5.59
N VAL A 280 -0.94 -14.39 -4.32
CA VAL A 280 -1.19 -15.53 -3.44
C VAL A 280 -2.68 -15.70 -3.18
N LEU A 281 -3.11 -16.92 -2.90
CA LEU A 281 -4.44 -17.20 -2.35
C LEU A 281 -4.54 -16.68 -0.90
N PRO A 282 -5.74 -16.67 -0.28
CA PRO A 282 -5.88 -16.25 1.10
C PRO A 282 -4.99 -17.09 2.03
N ILE A 283 -4.34 -16.41 2.97
CA ILE A 283 -3.37 -17.00 3.91
C ILE A 283 -3.84 -16.92 5.37
N ASN A 284 -5.11 -16.57 5.56
CA ASN A 284 -5.72 -16.32 6.85
C ASN A 284 -6.05 -17.63 7.59
N GLU A 285 -6.18 -17.52 8.91
CA GLU A 285 -6.50 -18.66 9.78
C GLU A 285 -7.89 -19.25 9.48
N THR A 286 -7.95 -20.57 9.31
CA THR A 286 -9.14 -21.34 8.96
C THR A 286 -9.38 -22.54 9.90
N VAL A 287 -8.52 -22.78 10.88
CA VAL A 287 -8.59 -23.95 11.78
C VAL A 287 -9.80 -23.85 12.70
N ALA A 288 -10.91 -24.49 12.30
CA ALA A 288 -12.15 -24.56 13.08
C ALA A 288 -12.34 -25.92 13.76
N THR A 289 -11.88 -26.99 13.10
CA THR A 289 -12.25 -28.37 13.45
C THR A 289 -11.07 -29.30 13.68
N HIS A 290 -9.85 -28.85 13.39
CA HIS A 290 -8.62 -29.67 13.31
C HIS A 290 -8.76 -30.83 12.30
N SER A 291 -9.54 -30.62 11.23
CA SER A 291 -9.81 -31.62 10.19
C SER A 291 -9.44 -31.11 8.81
N TRP A 292 -9.56 -31.96 7.79
CA TRP A 292 -9.29 -31.58 6.39
C TRP A 292 -10.18 -30.43 5.90
N LEU A 293 -11.35 -30.20 6.51
CA LEU A 293 -12.26 -29.10 6.18
C LEU A 293 -11.61 -27.72 6.40
N ASP A 294 -10.64 -27.64 7.29
CA ASP A 294 -9.92 -26.40 7.59
C ASP A 294 -8.93 -26.03 6.47
N SER A 295 -8.68 -26.92 5.49
CA SER A 295 -7.78 -26.63 4.36
C SER A 295 -8.34 -25.62 3.35
N TYR A 296 -9.63 -25.26 3.45
CA TYR A 296 -10.29 -24.35 2.52
C TYR A 296 -9.99 -22.87 2.87
N PRO A 297 -9.19 -22.15 2.04
CA PRO A 297 -8.62 -20.84 2.43
C PRO A 297 -9.64 -19.69 2.50
N TYR A 298 -10.85 -19.87 1.94
CA TYR A 298 -11.87 -18.81 1.91
C TYR A 298 -12.82 -18.82 3.11
N LYS A 299 -12.78 -19.85 3.97
CA LYS A 299 -13.61 -19.95 5.18
C LYS A 299 -12.80 -19.62 6.43
N SER A 300 -12.31 -18.38 6.49
CA SER A 300 -11.46 -17.93 7.60
C SER A 300 -12.23 -17.84 8.92
N ILE A 301 -11.64 -18.36 10.00
CA ILE A 301 -12.08 -18.08 11.37
C ILE A 301 -11.47 -16.80 11.94
N SER A 302 -10.52 -16.19 11.23
CA SER A 302 -10.08 -14.81 11.45
C SER A 302 -9.56 -14.19 10.16
N VAL A 303 -9.97 -12.94 9.87
CA VAL A 303 -9.44 -12.17 8.73
C VAL A 303 -8.15 -11.42 9.07
N MET A 304 -7.74 -11.44 10.35
CA MET A 304 -6.54 -10.77 10.85
C MET A 304 -5.38 -11.75 11.06
N ALA A 305 -5.66 -12.93 11.61
CA ALA A 305 -4.64 -13.93 11.90
C ALA A 305 -4.18 -14.67 10.64
N LEU A 306 -2.89 -15.04 10.64
CA LEU A 306 -2.25 -15.86 9.60
C LEU A 306 -2.40 -17.35 9.93
N HIS A 307 -2.53 -18.21 8.91
CA HIS A 307 -2.67 -19.64 9.15
C HIS A 307 -1.34 -20.29 9.60
N PRO A 308 -1.32 -21.06 10.70
CA PRO A 308 -0.12 -21.71 11.22
C PRO A 308 0.52 -22.75 10.28
N MET A 309 -0.19 -23.23 9.26
CA MET A 309 0.39 -24.17 8.29
C MET A 309 1.59 -23.57 7.54
N TYR A 310 1.67 -22.24 7.42
CA TYR A 310 2.72 -21.57 6.66
C TYR A 310 4.02 -21.35 7.44
N LEU A 311 4.08 -21.75 8.71
CA LEU A 311 5.31 -21.70 9.51
C LEU A 311 6.33 -22.72 9.03
N HIS A 312 7.52 -22.22 8.69
CA HIS A 312 8.72 -23.01 8.50
C HIS A 312 9.36 -23.34 9.85
N LEU A 313 9.27 -24.61 10.26
CA LEU A 313 9.65 -25.05 11.62
C LEU A 313 11.10 -24.70 12.00
N PRO A 314 12.12 -24.94 11.14
CA PRO A 314 13.50 -24.60 11.50
C PRO A 314 13.74 -23.10 11.75
N ALA A 315 12.89 -22.23 11.21
CA ALA A 315 12.98 -20.78 11.45
C ALA A 315 12.37 -20.35 12.80
N MET A 316 11.66 -21.24 13.50
CA MET A 316 11.20 -21.02 14.87
C MET A 316 12.28 -21.37 15.90
N GLY A 317 13.16 -22.33 15.57
CA GLY A 317 14.22 -22.80 16.43
C GLY A 317 14.47 -24.30 16.25
N LYS A 318 15.41 -24.83 17.05
CA LYS A 318 15.70 -26.26 17.11
C LYS A 318 15.27 -26.79 18.47
N LEU A 319 14.62 -27.96 18.50
CA LEU A 319 14.29 -28.63 19.76
C LEU A 319 15.56 -29.12 20.47
N LYS A 320 15.62 -28.96 21.79
CA LYS A 320 16.74 -29.43 22.64
C LYS A 320 16.78 -30.96 22.72
N ASP A 321 15.63 -31.62 22.68
CA ASP A 321 15.53 -33.07 22.59
C ASP A 321 15.93 -33.52 21.17
N ASN A 322 17.16 -34.05 21.06
CA ASN A 322 17.71 -34.51 19.79
C ASN A 322 16.95 -35.69 19.17
N ALA A 323 16.34 -36.56 19.98
CA ALA A 323 15.56 -37.69 19.46
C ALA A 323 14.24 -37.18 18.87
N MET A 324 13.59 -36.23 19.56
CA MET A 324 12.39 -35.58 19.04
C MET A 324 12.68 -34.78 17.75
N ASP A 325 13.78 -34.00 17.73
CA ASP A 325 14.24 -33.26 16.56
C ASP A 325 14.51 -34.19 15.36
N ALA A 326 15.14 -35.35 15.60
CA ALA A 326 15.38 -36.35 14.57
C ALA A 326 14.06 -36.95 14.03
N ASN A 327 13.08 -37.21 14.90
CA ASN A 327 11.76 -37.69 14.50
C ASN A 327 11.03 -36.69 13.59
N PHE A 328 11.09 -35.39 13.92
CA PHE A 328 10.52 -34.35 13.06
C PHE A 328 11.18 -34.29 11.69
N LYS A 329 12.51 -34.46 11.61
CA LYS A 329 13.23 -34.53 10.32
C LYS A 329 12.87 -35.77 9.50
N LEU A 330 12.62 -36.91 10.15
CA LEU A 330 12.15 -38.10 9.45
C LEU A 330 10.74 -37.87 8.89
N LEU A 331 9.84 -37.31 9.71
CA LEU A 331 8.48 -36.99 9.29
C LEU A 331 8.46 -35.95 8.16
N GLN A 332 9.33 -34.94 8.22
CA GLN A 332 9.53 -33.97 7.14
C GLN A 332 9.84 -34.68 5.81
N LYS A 333 10.79 -35.63 5.82
CA LYS A 333 11.15 -36.40 4.61
C LYS A 333 9.97 -37.23 4.11
N GLN A 334 9.23 -37.88 5.00
CA GLN A 334 8.07 -38.69 4.64
C GLN A 334 6.96 -37.83 4.00
N LEU A 335 6.59 -36.71 4.64
CA LEU A 335 5.55 -35.82 4.13
C LEU A 335 5.96 -35.16 2.81
N ASN A 336 7.24 -34.79 2.63
CA ASN A 336 7.73 -34.20 1.38
C ASN A 336 7.73 -35.17 0.19
N GLN A 337 7.71 -36.49 0.44
CA GLN A 337 7.64 -37.51 -0.61
C GLN A 337 6.22 -37.73 -1.13
N LEU A 338 5.20 -37.25 -0.41
CA LEU A 338 3.80 -37.42 -0.82
C LEU A 338 3.48 -36.53 -2.04
N GLN A 339 2.71 -37.10 -2.97
CA GLN A 339 2.25 -36.39 -4.17
C GLN A 339 1.31 -35.22 -3.82
N TYR A 340 0.44 -35.40 -2.82
CA TYR A 340 -0.52 -34.41 -2.35
C TYR A 340 -0.18 -33.97 -0.92
N VAL A 341 -0.64 -32.77 -0.53
CA VAL A 341 -0.52 -32.32 0.86
C VAL A 341 -1.40 -33.24 1.73
N ASP A 342 -0.80 -34.04 2.59
CA ASP A 342 -1.52 -34.66 3.70
C ASP A 342 -1.74 -33.60 4.79
N TYR A 343 -2.82 -32.84 4.65
CA TYR A 343 -3.11 -31.68 5.48
C TYR A 343 -3.19 -32.04 6.96
N VAL A 344 -3.89 -33.12 7.30
CA VAL A 344 -4.13 -33.51 8.70
C VAL A 344 -2.84 -34.01 9.34
N ALA A 345 -2.08 -34.89 8.67
CA ALA A 345 -0.81 -35.39 9.21
C ALA A 345 0.22 -34.27 9.38
N MET A 346 0.34 -33.40 8.37
CA MET A 346 1.22 -32.24 8.40
C MET A 346 0.84 -31.28 9.53
N PHE A 347 -0.43 -30.91 9.63
CA PHE A 347 -0.87 -29.91 10.60
C PHE A 347 -0.76 -30.43 12.03
N ASN A 348 -1.13 -31.69 12.30
CA ASN A 348 -0.97 -32.32 13.61
C ASN A 348 0.50 -32.33 14.06
N ALA A 349 1.41 -32.66 13.15
CA ALA A 349 2.83 -32.63 13.41
C ALA A 349 3.32 -31.21 13.73
N LYS A 350 2.94 -30.22 12.92
CA LYS A 350 3.30 -28.81 13.16
C LYS A 350 2.76 -28.28 14.49
N THR A 351 1.50 -28.53 14.81
CA THR A 351 0.89 -28.12 16.09
C THR A 351 1.63 -28.73 17.28
N ARG A 352 2.02 -30.00 17.19
CA ARG A 352 2.89 -30.62 18.22
C ARG A 352 4.24 -29.92 18.33
N PHE A 353 4.88 -29.60 17.21
CA PHE A 353 6.14 -28.86 17.21
C PHE A 353 5.99 -27.47 17.85
N PHE A 354 4.92 -26.75 17.53
CA PHE A 354 4.65 -25.40 18.07
C PHE A 354 4.57 -25.40 19.58
N LYS A 355 3.87 -26.37 20.18
CA LYS A 355 3.80 -26.49 21.65
C LYS A 355 5.18 -26.79 22.25
N LEU A 356 5.91 -27.76 21.68
CA LEU A 356 7.23 -28.13 22.18
C LEU A 356 8.25 -26.98 22.12
N ILE A 357 8.27 -26.23 21.01
CA ILE A 357 9.20 -25.11 20.86
C ILE A 357 8.74 -23.89 21.68
N PHE A 358 7.43 -23.70 21.86
CA PHE A 358 6.88 -22.71 22.78
C PHE A 358 7.34 -22.98 24.22
N ASP A 359 7.14 -24.19 24.73
CA ASP A 359 7.56 -24.58 26.09
C ASP A 359 9.07 -24.37 26.30
N GLN A 360 9.85 -24.51 25.22
CA GLN A 360 11.30 -24.31 25.26
C GLN A 360 11.73 -22.83 25.22
N GLU A 361 11.10 -21.99 24.41
CA GLU A 361 11.61 -20.67 24.02
C GLU A 361 10.75 -19.50 24.51
N TRP A 362 9.52 -19.73 24.98
CA TRP A 362 8.56 -18.67 25.30
C TRP A 362 9.08 -17.65 26.30
N ASP A 363 9.67 -18.11 27.40
CA ASP A 363 10.24 -17.23 28.44
C ASP A 363 11.29 -16.26 27.90
N LYS A 364 12.04 -16.70 26.90
CA LYS A 364 13.05 -15.88 26.24
C LYS A 364 12.40 -14.96 25.22
N VAL A 365 11.49 -15.47 24.41
CA VAL A 365 10.84 -14.70 23.33
C VAL A 365 9.94 -13.60 23.87
N SER A 366 9.14 -13.88 24.90
CA SER A 366 8.23 -12.92 25.55
C SER A 366 8.94 -11.69 26.11
N LYS A 367 10.22 -11.84 26.48
CA LYS A 367 11.09 -10.76 27.01
C LYS A 367 11.80 -9.95 25.92
N ARG A 368 11.73 -10.35 24.65
CA ARG A 368 12.39 -9.62 23.57
C ARG A 368 11.61 -8.35 23.20
N LYS A 369 12.35 -7.27 22.93
CA LYS A 369 11.77 -5.98 22.53
C LYS A 369 10.96 -6.05 21.23
N ASP A 370 11.40 -6.85 20.27
CA ASP A 370 10.71 -7.00 18.99
C ASP A 370 9.39 -7.77 19.13
N TYR A 371 9.34 -8.81 19.99
CA TYR A 371 8.08 -9.45 20.35
C TYR A 371 7.13 -8.48 21.06
N GLN A 372 7.61 -7.74 22.07
CA GLN A 372 6.77 -6.78 22.81
C GLN A 372 6.17 -5.71 21.89
N LYS A 373 6.96 -5.21 20.93
CA LYS A 373 6.49 -4.28 19.90
C LYS A 373 5.44 -4.92 18.99
N PHE A 374 5.65 -6.17 18.57
CA PHE A 374 4.67 -6.92 17.79
C PHE A 374 3.36 -7.10 18.58
N PHE A 375 3.44 -7.54 19.83
CA PHE A 375 2.26 -7.77 20.66
C PHE A 375 1.47 -6.48 20.84
N GLU A 376 2.12 -5.37 21.24
CA GLU A 376 1.41 -4.10 21.46
C GLU A 376 0.76 -3.57 20.19
N ALA A 377 1.46 -3.63 19.05
CA ALA A 377 0.93 -3.18 17.75
C ALA A 377 -0.25 -4.02 17.23
N ASN A 378 -0.46 -5.22 17.79
CA ASN A 378 -1.48 -6.17 17.35
C ASN A 378 -2.47 -6.56 18.46
N ARG A 379 -2.31 -6.02 19.68
CA ARG A 379 -2.99 -6.47 20.89
C ARG A 379 -4.52 -6.51 20.73
N SER A 380 -5.08 -5.52 20.05
CA SER A 380 -6.53 -5.35 19.86
C SER A 380 -7.19 -6.53 19.15
N TRP A 381 -6.52 -7.16 18.17
CA TRP A 381 -7.05 -8.34 17.48
C TRP A 381 -6.40 -9.63 17.97
N LEU A 382 -5.13 -9.60 18.38
CA LEU A 382 -4.36 -10.78 18.74
C LEU A 382 -4.84 -11.41 20.05
N MET A 383 -5.14 -10.58 21.07
CA MET A 383 -5.65 -11.04 22.36
C MET A 383 -7.00 -11.77 22.23
N PRO A 384 -8.05 -11.19 21.61
CA PRO A 384 -9.32 -11.89 21.44
C PRO A 384 -9.18 -13.10 20.49
N TYR A 385 -8.33 -13.04 19.47
CA TYR A 385 -8.03 -14.20 18.61
C TYR A 385 -7.43 -15.38 19.39
N ALA A 386 -6.45 -15.15 20.26
CA ALA A 386 -5.84 -16.21 21.04
C ALA A 386 -6.81 -16.81 22.06
N ALA A 387 -7.64 -15.98 22.70
CA ALA A 387 -8.73 -16.44 23.55
C ALA A 387 -9.75 -17.29 22.77
N PHE A 388 -10.11 -16.87 21.55
CA PHE A 388 -11.00 -17.62 20.67
C PHE A 388 -10.43 -19.00 20.33
N CYS A 389 -9.15 -19.08 19.98
CA CYS A 389 -8.50 -20.38 19.68
C CYS A 389 -8.50 -21.30 20.91
N TYR A 390 -8.18 -20.75 22.08
CA TYR A 390 -8.25 -21.50 23.33
C TYR A 390 -9.67 -22.00 23.62
N LEU A 391 -10.68 -21.13 23.55
CA LEU A 391 -12.08 -21.49 23.80
C LEU A 391 -12.59 -22.52 22.78
N ARG A 392 -12.25 -22.37 21.49
CA ARG A 392 -12.55 -23.38 20.45
C ARG A 392 -12.02 -24.75 20.86
N ASP A 393 -10.79 -24.82 21.33
CA ASP A 393 -10.15 -26.08 21.69
C ASP A 393 -10.69 -26.66 23.00
N GLN A 394 -11.02 -25.81 23.99
CA GLN A 394 -11.65 -26.22 25.25
C GLN A 394 -13.05 -26.81 25.03
N TYR A 395 -13.89 -26.11 24.25
CA TYR A 395 -15.26 -26.53 23.96
C TYR A 395 -15.35 -27.52 22.78
N LYS A 396 -14.23 -27.78 22.09
CA LYS A 396 -14.12 -28.67 20.90
C LYS A 396 -15.03 -28.27 19.74
N THR A 397 -15.37 -26.99 19.66
CA THR A 397 -16.22 -26.42 18.61
C THR A 397 -15.87 -24.96 18.41
N SER A 398 -15.83 -24.50 17.15
CA SER A 398 -15.72 -23.07 16.85
C SER A 398 -17.07 -22.34 16.96
N ASP A 399 -18.17 -23.08 17.17
CA ASP A 399 -19.47 -22.49 17.40
C ASP A 399 -19.50 -21.82 18.77
N PHE A 400 -19.21 -20.52 18.78
CA PHE A 400 -19.13 -19.76 20.02
C PHE A 400 -20.46 -19.74 20.80
N ARG A 401 -21.60 -20.00 20.16
CA ARG A 401 -22.91 -20.04 20.83
C ARG A 401 -23.00 -21.19 21.83
N GLU A 402 -22.13 -22.20 21.69
CA GLU A 402 -22.03 -23.34 22.58
C GLU A 402 -21.06 -23.11 23.75
N TRP A 403 -20.36 -21.96 23.82
CA TRP A 403 -19.32 -21.70 24.82
C TRP A 403 -19.84 -21.19 26.17
N GLU A 404 -21.06 -21.55 26.55
CA GLU A 404 -21.66 -21.20 27.84
C GLU A 404 -21.45 -19.72 28.23
N ASN A 405 -20.64 -19.46 29.26
CA ASN A 405 -20.33 -18.13 29.80
C ASN A 405 -19.55 -17.20 28.85
N TYR A 406 -19.03 -17.75 27.74
CA TYR A 406 -18.30 -17.05 26.69
C TYR A 406 -19.11 -16.95 25.38
N ALA A 407 -20.38 -17.38 25.36
CA ALA A 407 -21.20 -17.31 24.15
C ALA A 407 -21.37 -15.90 23.59
N THR A 408 -21.40 -14.91 24.48
CA THR A 408 -21.35 -13.48 24.12
C THR A 408 -19.97 -12.93 24.46
N TYR A 409 -19.35 -12.26 23.50
CA TYR A 409 -18.06 -11.62 23.71
C TYR A 409 -18.13 -10.52 24.77
N ASP A 410 -17.23 -10.59 25.76
CA ASP A 410 -17.06 -9.58 26.80
C ASP A 410 -15.56 -9.23 26.91
N PRO A 411 -15.13 -8.02 26.50
CA PRO A 411 -13.74 -7.60 26.56
C PRO A 411 -13.09 -7.81 27.94
N LYS A 412 -13.82 -7.59 29.04
CA LYS A 412 -13.28 -7.71 30.40
C LYS A 412 -13.01 -9.16 30.78
N LYS A 413 -13.93 -10.08 30.42
CA LYS A 413 -13.71 -11.52 30.62
C LYS A 413 -12.51 -12.02 29.82
N ILE A 414 -12.34 -11.51 28.59
CA ILE A 414 -11.22 -11.89 27.74
C ILE A 414 -9.89 -11.34 28.27
N GLU A 415 -9.86 -10.10 28.77
CA GLU A 415 -8.67 -9.56 29.45
C GLU A 415 -8.29 -10.38 30.69
N GLN A 416 -9.27 -10.82 31.49
CA GLN A 416 -9.04 -11.67 32.66
C GLN A 416 -8.55 -13.07 32.28
N LEU A 417 -9.12 -13.65 31.22
CA LEU A 417 -8.72 -14.95 30.69
C LEU A 417 -7.29 -14.91 30.14
N CYS A 418 -6.93 -13.83 29.46
CA CYS A 418 -5.61 -13.62 28.87
C CYS A 418 -4.55 -13.11 29.87
N ASN A 419 -4.92 -12.84 31.12
CA ASN A 419 -4.02 -12.31 32.14
C ASN A 419 -2.83 -13.28 32.36
N PRO A 420 -1.57 -12.80 32.39
CA PRO A 420 -0.40 -13.65 32.66
C PRO A 420 -0.42 -14.42 34.00
N GLN A 421 -1.24 -14.00 34.96
CA GLN A 421 -1.44 -14.66 36.25
C GLN A 421 -2.54 -15.73 36.22
N ASN A 422 -3.22 -15.91 35.09
CA ASN A 422 -4.26 -16.93 34.93
C ASN A 422 -3.61 -18.30 34.61
N ASP A 423 -4.09 -19.37 35.24
CA ASP A 423 -3.58 -20.73 35.01
C ASP A 423 -3.67 -21.19 33.55
N PHE A 424 -4.61 -20.62 32.78
CA PHE A 424 -4.78 -20.94 31.36
C PHE A 424 -3.90 -20.11 30.42
N HIS A 425 -3.10 -19.17 30.95
CA HIS A 425 -2.36 -18.21 30.14
C HIS A 425 -1.45 -18.87 29.11
N GLU A 426 -0.74 -19.95 29.45
CA GLU A 426 0.16 -20.63 28.52
C GLU A 426 -0.57 -21.25 27.31
N HIS A 427 -1.80 -21.72 27.51
CA HIS A 427 -2.64 -22.27 26.45
C HIS A 427 -3.13 -21.19 25.48
N ILE A 428 -3.09 -19.92 25.90
CA ILE A 428 -3.44 -18.76 25.08
C ILE A 428 -2.17 -18.16 24.45
N ALA A 429 -1.11 -18.02 25.24
CA ALA A 429 0.15 -17.41 24.86
C ALA A 429 0.85 -18.14 23.71
N VAL A 430 0.63 -19.45 23.56
CA VAL A 430 1.11 -20.21 22.40
C VAL A 430 0.61 -19.60 21.07
N HIS A 431 -0.60 -19.05 21.02
CA HIS A 431 -1.13 -18.40 19.82
C HIS A 431 -0.46 -17.05 19.55
N TYR A 432 -0.07 -16.30 20.59
CA TYR A 432 0.75 -15.09 20.42
C TYR A 432 2.11 -15.41 19.81
N PHE A 433 2.73 -16.46 20.32
CA PHE A 433 4.02 -16.95 19.84
C PHE A 433 3.95 -17.40 18.37
N ILE A 434 2.93 -18.19 18.01
CA ILE A 434 2.70 -18.64 16.63
C ILE A 434 2.51 -17.45 15.69
N GLN A 435 1.63 -16.50 16.03
CA GLN A 435 1.37 -15.32 15.18
C GLN A 435 2.59 -14.40 15.05
N TYR A 436 3.40 -14.25 16.12
CA TYR A 436 4.66 -13.53 16.05
C TYR A 436 5.64 -14.17 15.06
N HIS A 437 5.78 -15.49 15.08
CA HIS A 437 6.66 -16.19 14.14
C HIS A 437 6.12 -16.15 12.70
N LEU A 438 4.80 -16.21 12.50
CA LEU A 438 4.17 -16.05 11.18
C LEU A 438 4.41 -14.66 10.61
N ASP A 439 4.14 -13.60 11.38
CA ASP A 439 4.38 -12.21 10.97
C ASP A 439 5.83 -12.00 10.57
N LYS A 440 6.76 -12.49 11.40
CA LYS A 440 8.19 -12.40 11.11
C LYS A 440 8.56 -13.11 9.80
N GLN A 441 8.16 -14.37 9.62
CA GLN A 441 8.52 -15.14 8.43
C GLN A 441 7.89 -14.58 7.15
N LEU A 442 6.62 -14.14 7.21
CA LEU A 442 5.96 -13.50 6.08
C LEU A 442 6.65 -12.19 5.71
N ARG A 443 6.91 -11.29 6.67
CA ARG A 443 7.64 -10.04 6.41
C ARG A 443 9.00 -10.28 5.77
N GLU A 444 9.77 -11.25 6.28
CA GLU A 444 11.05 -11.60 5.68
C GLU A 444 10.94 -12.09 4.23
N ALA A 445 9.85 -12.78 3.88
CA ALA A 445 9.59 -13.20 2.50
C ALA A 445 9.17 -12.03 1.60
N ILE A 446 8.31 -11.14 2.09
CA ILE A 446 7.86 -9.94 1.38
C ILE A 446 9.03 -8.97 1.15
N ASP A 447 9.83 -8.69 2.18
CA ASP A 447 11.02 -7.84 2.08
C ASP A 447 12.01 -8.39 1.04
N TYR A 448 12.13 -9.72 0.96
CA TYR A 448 12.95 -10.38 -0.06
C TYR A 448 12.38 -10.20 -1.47
N ALA A 449 11.06 -10.31 -1.64
CA ALA A 449 10.37 -10.02 -2.90
C ALA A 449 10.61 -8.56 -3.33
N HIS A 450 10.40 -7.61 -2.43
CA HIS A 450 10.57 -6.18 -2.68
C HIS A 450 12.00 -5.81 -3.06
N LYS A 451 13.00 -6.36 -2.34
CA LYS A 451 14.42 -6.16 -2.66
C LYS A 451 14.76 -6.60 -4.09
N ASN A 452 14.06 -7.60 -4.61
CA ASN A 452 14.22 -8.13 -5.95
C ASN A 452 13.26 -7.53 -6.98
N GLY A 453 12.48 -6.50 -6.61
CA GLY A 453 11.54 -5.82 -7.51
C GLY A 453 10.32 -6.67 -7.90
N ILE A 454 9.91 -7.57 -7.01
CA ILE A 454 8.70 -8.39 -7.15
C ILE A 454 7.64 -7.88 -6.16
N ALA A 455 6.52 -7.38 -6.67
CA ALA A 455 5.37 -6.99 -5.86
C ALA A 455 4.58 -8.23 -5.43
N VAL A 456 3.90 -8.15 -4.29
CA VAL A 456 3.06 -9.24 -3.79
C VAL A 456 1.61 -8.77 -3.69
N LYS A 457 0.72 -9.53 -4.33
CA LYS A 457 -0.71 -9.28 -4.38
C LYS A 457 -1.45 -10.29 -3.50
N GLY A 458 -2.13 -9.81 -2.47
CA GLY A 458 -2.96 -10.63 -1.60
C GLY A 458 -4.33 -10.92 -2.21
N ASP A 459 -5.02 -11.92 -1.69
CA ASP A 459 -6.41 -12.24 -2.02
C ASP A 459 -7.30 -12.10 -0.78
N ILE A 460 -8.39 -11.34 -0.91
CA ILE A 460 -9.31 -10.98 0.16
C ILE A 460 -10.62 -11.75 -0.06
N PRO A 461 -10.92 -12.79 0.73
CA PRO A 461 -12.22 -13.43 0.70
C PRO A 461 -13.35 -12.43 0.99
N ILE A 462 -14.48 -12.56 0.29
CA ILE A 462 -15.62 -11.66 0.49
C ILE A 462 -16.27 -11.79 1.87
N GLY A 463 -16.19 -12.98 2.49
CA GLY A 463 -16.90 -13.27 3.73
C GLY A 463 -16.00 -13.73 4.86
N ILE A 464 -16.64 -13.99 6.00
CA ILE A 464 -16.06 -14.66 7.16
C ILE A 464 -16.81 -15.96 7.43
N SER A 465 -16.21 -16.89 8.17
CA SER A 465 -16.99 -17.98 8.76
C SER A 465 -18.08 -17.40 9.69
N PRO A 466 -19.32 -17.94 9.72
CA PRO A 466 -20.32 -17.53 10.72
C PRO A 466 -19.87 -17.84 12.16
N ASN A 467 -18.88 -18.72 12.30
CA ASN A 467 -18.27 -19.14 13.56
C ASN A 467 -16.83 -18.58 13.66
N SER A 468 -16.60 -17.32 13.26
CA SER A 468 -15.30 -16.66 13.33
C SER A 468 -15.15 -15.76 14.56
N ILE A 469 -13.92 -15.33 14.85
CA ILE A 469 -13.63 -14.31 15.86
C ILE A 469 -14.36 -13.00 15.57
N GLU A 470 -14.48 -12.60 14.31
CA GLU A 470 -15.20 -11.37 13.93
C GLU A 470 -16.72 -11.50 14.18
N ALA A 471 -17.32 -12.66 13.88
CA ALA A 471 -18.72 -12.92 14.17
C ALA A 471 -19.01 -12.96 15.69
N TRP A 472 -18.04 -13.39 16.50
CA TRP A 472 -18.16 -13.43 17.96
C TRP A 472 -17.93 -12.06 18.62
N ALA A 473 -16.84 -11.37 18.25
CA ALA A 473 -16.40 -10.14 18.91
C ALA A 473 -17.04 -8.87 18.36
N GLU A 474 -17.40 -8.84 17.08
CA GLU A 474 -18.01 -7.68 16.42
C GLU A 474 -19.29 -8.06 15.62
N PRO A 475 -20.26 -8.78 16.23
CA PRO A 475 -21.42 -9.34 15.52
C PRO A 475 -22.29 -8.28 14.81
N LYS A 476 -22.30 -7.04 15.33
CA LYS A 476 -23.09 -5.93 14.78
C LYS A 476 -22.79 -5.61 13.30
N TYR A 477 -21.62 -5.99 12.80
CA TYR A 477 -21.23 -5.75 11.41
C TYR A 477 -21.75 -6.83 10.44
N PHE A 478 -22.45 -7.85 10.93
CA PHE A 478 -22.87 -9.00 10.15
C PHE A 478 -24.34 -9.36 10.41
N ASN A 479 -25.06 -9.71 9.36
CA ASN A 479 -26.39 -10.30 9.48
C ASN A 479 -26.24 -11.82 9.61
N LEU A 480 -26.13 -12.34 10.83
CA LEU A 480 -25.88 -13.77 11.11
C LEU A 480 -27.09 -14.69 10.79
N ASN A 481 -28.26 -14.10 10.51
CA ASN A 481 -29.46 -14.80 10.06
C ASN A 481 -29.62 -14.87 8.53
N ALA A 482 -28.65 -14.35 7.78
CA ALA A 482 -28.60 -14.37 6.32
C ALA A 482 -27.28 -14.98 5.84
N GLN A 483 -27.27 -15.52 4.62
CA GLN A 483 -26.07 -16.11 4.02
C GLN A 483 -25.87 -15.56 2.61
N SER A 484 -24.61 -15.29 2.28
CA SER A 484 -24.15 -14.89 0.96
C SER A 484 -24.05 -16.09 0.01
N GLY A 485 -24.12 -15.78 -1.28
CA GLY A 485 -24.17 -16.77 -2.34
C GLY A 485 -24.22 -16.12 -3.71
N ALA A 486 -24.49 -16.94 -4.73
CA ALA A 486 -24.74 -16.48 -6.09
C ALA A 486 -26.12 -17.00 -6.55
N PRO A 487 -26.89 -16.19 -7.31
CA PRO A 487 -28.12 -16.66 -7.91
C PRO A 487 -27.85 -17.78 -8.93
N PRO A 488 -28.88 -18.55 -9.34
CA PRO A 488 -28.79 -19.45 -10.48
C PRO A 488 -28.19 -18.80 -11.73
N ASP A 489 -27.30 -19.53 -12.40
CA ASP A 489 -26.74 -19.16 -13.70
C ASP A 489 -26.56 -20.39 -14.61
N ASP A 490 -26.06 -20.18 -15.82
CA ASP A 490 -25.88 -21.22 -16.84
C ASP A 490 -24.89 -22.33 -16.41
N PHE A 491 -24.02 -22.07 -15.43
CA PHE A 491 -23.04 -23.03 -14.91
C PHE A 491 -23.50 -23.69 -13.59
N ALA A 492 -24.30 -22.99 -12.80
CA ALA A 492 -24.83 -23.40 -11.51
C ALA A 492 -26.35 -23.14 -11.46
N VAL A 493 -27.13 -24.07 -12.05
CA VAL A 493 -28.59 -23.96 -12.19
C VAL A 493 -29.34 -23.77 -10.86
N MET A 494 -28.78 -24.26 -9.74
CA MET A 494 -29.37 -24.09 -8.41
C MET A 494 -28.86 -22.86 -7.66
N GLY A 495 -27.95 -22.08 -8.28
CA GLY A 495 -27.16 -21.07 -7.59
C GLY A 495 -26.16 -21.68 -6.61
N GLN A 496 -25.60 -20.84 -5.76
CA GLN A 496 -24.61 -21.24 -4.76
C GLN A 496 -24.96 -20.59 -3.42
N ASN A 497 -24.85 -21.35 -2.34
CA ASN A 497 -24.86 -20.82 -0.98
C ASN A 497 -23.46 -21.04 -0.38
N TRP A 498 -22.74 -19.95 -0.12
CA TRP A 498 -21.37 -20.02 0.41
C TRP A 498 -21.35 -20.12 1.94
N GLY A 499 -22.47 -19.86 2.60
CA GLY A 499 -22.63 -19.99 4.05
C GLY A 499 -21.97 -18.89 4.87
N PHE A 500 -21.43 -17.83 4.25
CA PHE A 500 -20.89 -16.67 4.96
C PHE A 500 -22.00 -15.67 5.29
N PRO A 501 -22.02 -15.05 6.47
CA PRO A 501 -22.99 -14.01 6.79
C PRO A 501 -22.81 -12.80 5.86
N THR A 502 -23.90 -12.12 5.53
CA THR A 502 -23.84 -10.87 4.76
C THR A 502 -23.39 -9.71 5.65
N TYR A 503 -22.74 -8.70 5.07
CA TYR A 503 -22.40 -7.48 5.78
C TYR A 503 -23.62 -6.64 6.16
N ASN A 504 -23.56 -6.04 7.34
CA ASN A 504 -24.48 -4.98 7.75
C ASN A 504 -23.88 -3.61 7.37
N TRP A 505 -24.08 -3.23 6.11
CA TRP A 505 -23.51 -2.01 5.54
C TRP A 505 -23.97 -0.73 6.24
N ASP A 506 -25.20 -0.69 6.74
CA ASP A 506 -25.73 0.46 7.48
C ASP A 506 -24.97 0.66 8.80
N GLU A 507 -24.73 -0.41 9.56
CA GLU A 507 -23.93 -0.32 10.80
C GLU A 507 -22.47 0.03 10.52
N MET A 508 -21.89 -0.51 9.44
CA MET A 508 -20.54 -0.13 9.02
C MET A 508 -20.45 1.34 8.59
N ALA A 509 -21.44 1.87 7.87
CA ALA A 509 -21.43 3.25 7.42
C ALA A 509 -21.44 4.25 8.60
N ARG A 510 -22.11 3.91 9.71
CA ARG A 510 -22.20 4.76 10.91
C ARG A 510 -20.86 5.07 11.57
N ASP A 511 -19.85 4.21 11.41
CA ASP A 511 -18.50 4.44 11.95
C ASP A 511 -17.44 4.68 10.87
N GLY A 512 -17.87 5.00 9.65
CA GLY A 512 -16.99 5.27 8.52
C GLY A 512 -16.25 4.01 8.05
N PHE A 513 -16.95 2.88 8.03
CA PHE A 513 -16.47 1.57 7.56
C PHE A 513 -15.24 1.08 8.34
N SER A 514 -15.24 1.26 9.66
CA SER A 514 -14.06 1.03 10.50
C SER A 514 -13.56 -0.42 10.41
N TRP A 515 -14.45 -1.41 10.30
CA TRP A 515 -14.10 -2.82 10.15
C TRP A 515 -13.31 -3.10 8.88
N TRP A 516 -13.82 -2.64 7.72
CA TRP A 516 -13.13 -2.79 6.43
C TRP A 516 -11.81 -2.03 6.39
N ARG A 517 -11.76 -0.83 6.96
CA ARG A 517 -10.51 -0.06 7.07
C ARG A 517 -9.47 -0.80 7.90
N LYS A 518 -9.83 -1.36 9.07
CA LYS A 518 -8.94 -2.19 9.90
C LYS A 518 -8.42 -3.39 9.12
N ARG A 519 -9.31 -4.10 8.40
CA ARG A 519 -8.95 -5.28 7.58
C ARG A 519 -7.93 -4.92 6.50
N LEU A 520 -8.18 -3.86 5.73
CA LEU A 520 -7.27 -3.41 4.67
C LEU A 520 -5.92 -2.94 5.24
N SER A 521 -5.93 -2.19 6.34
CA SER A 521 -4.69 -1.75 7.01
C SER A 521 -3.87 -2.91 7.59
N MET A 522 -4.51 -3.98 8.06
CA MET A 522 -3.81 -5.19 8.50
C MET A 522 -3.09 -5.86 7.32
N MET A 523 -3.77 -5.97 6.17
CA MET A 523 -3.22 -6.62 4.99
C MET A 523 -2.11 -5.81 4.30
N GLU A 524 -2.14 -4.48 4.40
CA GLU A 524 -1.11 -3.58 3.86
C GLU A 524 0.27 -3.83 4.47
N LYS A 525 0.31 -4.44 5.65
CA LYS A 525 1.55 -4.89 6.29
C LYS A 525 2.32 -5.89 5.43
N TYR A 526 1.65 -6.63 4.55
CA TYR A 526 2.22 -7.76 3.79
C TYR A 526 2.10 -7.62 2.28
N PHE A 527 1.11 -6.89 1.76
CA PHE A 527 0.81 -6.87 0.33
C PHE A 527 0.82 -5.46 -0.25
N ASP A 528 1.17 -5.37 -1.54
CA ASP A 528 1.25 -4.13 -2.31
C ASP A 528 -0.03 -3.85 -3.11
N ALA A 529 -0.79 -4.91 -3.38
CA ALA A 529 -2.05 -4.89 -4.11
C ALA A 529 -2.98 -5.98 -3.60
N TYR A 530 -4.27 -5.87 -3.92
CA TYR A 530 -5.29 -6.82 -3.51
C TYR A 530 -6.12 -7.30 -4.69
N ARG A 531 -6.45 -8.59 -4.67
CA ARG A 531 -7.66 -9.11 -5.29
C ARG A 531 -8.75 -9.07 -4.23
N ILE A 532 -9.82 -8.32 -4.48
CA ILE A 532 -11.04 -8.42 -3.69
C ILE A 532 -11.89 -9.48 -4.38
N ASP A 533 -12.06 -10.61 -3.70
CA ASP A 533 -12.93 -11.67 -4.19
C ASP A 533 -14.37 -11.17 -4.21
N HIS A 534 -15.10 -11.50 -5.29
CA HIS A 534 -16.49 -11.09 -5.48
C HIS A 534 -16.75 -9.58 -5.28
N ILE A 535 -16.00 -8.71 -5.98
CA ILE A 535 -16.06 -7.23 -5.92
C ILE A 535 -17.46 -6.60 -6.12
N LEU A 536 -18.44 -7.37 -6.60
CA LEU A 536 -19.83 -6.92 -6.76
C LEU A 536 -20.54 -6.77 -5.40
N GLY A 537 -20.21 -7.65 -4.44
CA GLY A 537 -20.69 -7.58 -3.07
C GLY A 537 -19.85 -6.63 -2.24
#